data_AF-A0A2D6RUK4-F1
#
_entry.id   AF-A0A2D6RUK4-F1
#
_cell.length_a   1.000
_cell.length_b   1.000
_cell.length_c   1.000
_cell.angle_alpha   90.00
_cell.angle_beta   90.00
_cell.angle_gamma   90.00
#
_symmetry.space_group_name_H-M   'P 1'
#
loop_
_entity.id
_entity.type
_entity.pdbx_description
1 polymer ?
#
loop_
_entity_poly.entity_id
_entity_poly.type
_entity_poly.pdbx_seq_one_letter_code
_entity_poly.pdbx_strand_id
1 'polypeptide(L)'
;MQKPDIPHNEEERTRAIQNLGMIYSPSEARFDRITRLVCRHFDIDTALVTIVYKEIQWFKSLQGLNACSTDREVSFCGHAILSDEPLIVENALLDPRFMDNPLVVDGPRIRFYAGQPVRDAFGITIGTLCVIDSVPRAFSQEDRQDLRDFARLVEVELAKPIEDNVVSRFVRSLNENQRSLLIDPIVGSWNRRGFEALLDKELEYALHKGEDLSLLHVKLSSFDLILNRFGHDRIVDFTKFTASIIRDMLPNGSSVGSLGADAFVAVCSGMTNSEVARLLEQLKARFGETTLETHGVKALVDVDINFLSLSGDELQCTAVQAVDRLLSLS
;
A
#
# COMPACT_ATOMS: atom_id res chain seq x y z
N MET A 1 -3.94 -29.07 -2.68
CA MET A 1 -3.92 -28.04 -1.63
C MET A 1 -5.27 -27.99 -1.00
N GLN A 2 -5.34 -27.74 0.30
CA GLN A 2 -6.64 -27.55 0.96
C GLN A 2 -7.07 -26.09 0.74
N LYS A 3 -8.28 -25.91 0.20
CA LYS A 3 -8.88 -24.57 0.12
C LYS A 3 -9.38 -24.17 1.52
N PRO A 4 -9.26 -22.89 1.91
CA PRO A 4 -9.80 -22.43 3.18
C PRO A 4 -11.32 -22.52 3.19
N ASP A 5 -11.89 -22.91 4.33
CA ASP A 5 -13.33 -22.87 4.53
C ASP A 5 -13.86 -21.43 4.55
N ILE A 6 -15.17 -21.29 4.36
CA ILE A 6 -15.87 -20.00 4.44
C ILE A 6 -16.42 -19.84 5.87
N PRO A 7 -16.12 -18.74 6.59
CA PRO A 7 -16.67 -18.46 7.90
C PRO A 7 -18.21 -18.47 7.89
N HIS A 8 -18.83 -18.95 8.96
CA HIS A 8 -20.30 -18.96 9.08
C HIS A 8 -20.93 -17.57 9.02
N ASN A 9 -20.19 -16.52 9.39
CA ASN A 9 -20.62 -15.12 9.36
C ASN A 9 -20.08 -14.34 8.13
N GLU A 10 -19.75 -14.99 7.02
CA GLU A 10 -19.13 -14.33 5.86
C GLU A 10 -19.94 -13.15 5.29
N GLU A 11 -21.28 -13.18 5.34
CA GLU A 11 -22.11 -12.05 4.91
C GLU A 11 -21.95 -10.80 5.80
N GLU A 12 -21.79 -10.99 7.11
CA GLU A 12 -21.50 -9.91 8.06
C GLU A 12 -20.08 -9.39 7.84
N ARG A 13 -19.11 -10.31 7.69
CA ARG A 13 -17.71 -10.01 7.37
C ARG A 13 -17.56 -9.18 6.10
N THR A 14 -18.26 -9.57 5.05
CA THR A 14 -18.27 -8.86 3.75
C THR A 14 -18.79 -7.44 3.91
N ARG A 15 -19.91 -7.25 4.63
CA ARG A 15 -20.46 -5.92 4.91
C ARG A 15 -19.52 -5.05 5.74
N ALA A 16 -18.89 -5.63 6.77
CA ALA A 16 -17.89 -4.94 7.58
C ALA A 16 -16.73 -4.43 6.72
N ILE A 17 -16.18 -5.30 5.85
CA ILE A 17 -15.08 -4.93 4.94
C ILE A 17 -15.50 -3.85 3.94
N GLN A 18 -16.72 -3.92 3.40
CA GLN A 18 -17.26 -2.88 2.50
C GLN A 18 -17.35 -1.53 3.21
N ASN A 19 -17.83 -1.51 4.46
CA ASN A 19 -17.97 -0.30 5.26
C ASN A 19 -16.61 0.34 5.61
N LEU A 20 -15.55 -0.46 5.76
CA LEU A 20 -14.20 0.06 5.93
C LEU A 20 -13.70 0.83 4.70
N GLY A 21 -14.20 0.52 3.51
CA GLY A 21 -13.81 1.20 2.27
C GLY A 21 -12.36 0.98 1.85
N MET A 22 -11.67 -0.02 2.40
CA MET A 22 -10.24 -0.23 2.20
C MET A 22 -9.88 -1.20 1.06
N ILE A 23 -10.85 -1.95 0.54
CA ILE A 23 -10.66 -2.79 -0.66
C ILE A 23 -10.52 -1.91 -1.91
N TYR A 24 -9.52 -2.23 -2.75
CA TYR A 24 -9.15 -1.45 -3.94
C TYR A 24 -8.90 0.03 -3.63
N SER A 25 -8.30 0.32 -2.48
CA SER A 25 -7.85 1.66 -2.11
C SER A 25 -6.32 1.74 -2.16
N PRO A 26 -5.74 2.94 -2.33
CA PRO A 26 -4.30 3.10 -2.27
C PRO A 26 -3.73 2.60 -0.93
N SER A 27 -2.48 2.14 -0.93
CA SER A 27 -1.73 1.86 0.30
C SER A 27 -1.65 3.12 1.17
N GLU A 28 -1.54 2.94 2.48
CA GLU A 28 -1.51 4.04 3.44
C GLU A 28 -0.28 3.92 4.34
N ALA A 29 0.43 5.02 4.55
CA ALA A 29 1.69 5.05 5.29
C ALA A 29 1.56 4.48 6.72
N ARG A 30 0.39 4.64 7.36
CA ARG A 30 0.11 4.11 8.69
C ARG A 30 0.24 2.58 8.77
N PHE A 31 -0.20 1.85 7.74
CA PHE A 31 -0.06 0.38 7.71
C PHE A 31 1.33 -0.03 7.23
N ASP A 32 1.91 0.70 6.28
CA ASP A 32 3.29 0.45 5.80
C ASP A 32 4.32 0.60 6.92
N ARG A 33 4.09 1.53 7.86
CA ARG A 33 4.93 1.67 9.04
C ARG A 33 4.91 0.43 9.92
N ILE A 34 3.74 -0.17 10.11
CA ILE A 34 3.59 -1.39 10.92
C ILE A 34 4.30 -2.56 10.24
N THR A 35 4.06 -2.81 8.95
CA THR A 35 4.71 -3.93 8.25
C THR A 35 6.23 -3.78 8.20
N ARG A 36 6.77 -2.57 8.04
CA ARG A 36 8.22 -2.31 8.16
C ARG A 36 8.78 -2.62 9.56
N LEU A 37 8.05 -2.27 10.62
CA LEU A 37 8.48 -2.57 12.00
C LEU A 37 8.44 -4.07 12.28
N VAL A 38 7.41 -4.76 11.79
CA VAL A 38 7.26 -6.22 11.91
C VAL A 38 8.42 -6.94 11.20
N CYS A 39 8.75 -6.55 9.96
CA CYS A 39 9.91 -7.09 9.24
C CYS A 39 11.21 -6.96 10.04
N ARG A 40 11.46 -5.79 10.63
CA ARG A 40 12.66 -5.54 11.44
C ARG A 40 12.66 -6.34 12.74
N HIS A 41 11.51 -6.46 13.40
CA HIS A 41 11.39 -7.16 14.68
C HIS A 41 11.66 -8.65 14.54
N PHE A 42 11.07 -9.29 13.52
CA PHE A 42 11.22 -10.73 13.29
C PHE A 42 12.41 -11.12 12.42
N ASP A 43 13.17 -10.14 11.92
CA ASP A 43 14.27 -10.35 10.96
C ASP A 43 13.80 -11.16 9.73
N ILE A 44 12.74 -10.66 9.08
CA ILE A 44 12.06 -11.28 7.93
C ILE A 44 11.77 -10.21 6.86
N ASP A 45 11.95 -10.58 5.59
CA ASP A 45 11.78 -9.66 4.46
C ASP A 45 10.31 -9.38 4.10
N THR A 46 9.39 -10.30 4.44
CA THR A 46 7.97 -10.21 4.05
C THR A 46 7.03 -10.13 5.25
N ALA A 47 6.29 -9.02 5.31
CA ALA A 47 5.16 -8.81 6.22
C ALA A 47 3.98 -8.17 5.47
N LEU A 48 2.76 -8.59 5.79
CA LEU A 48 1.53 -8.19 5.12
C LEU A 48 0.47 -7.77 6.11
N VAL A 49 -0.24 -6.68 5.81
CA VAL A 49 -1.60 -6.47 6.30
C VAL A 49 -2.54 -6.84 5.17
N THR A 50 -3.31 -7.91 5.37
CA THR A 50 -4.21 -8.45 4.34
C THR A 50 -5.67 -8.26 4.74
N ILE A 51 -6.52 -8.11 3.74
CA ILE A 51 -7.97 -8.17 3.88
C ILE A 51 -8.44 -9.34 3.03
N VAL A 52 -9.09 -10.32 3.65
CA VAL A 52 -9.66 -11.46 2.94
C VAL A 52 -11.08 -11.07 2.56
N TYR A 53 -11.40 -11.00 1.26
CA TYR A 53 -12.66 -10.45 0.77
C TYR A 53 -13.18 -11.24 -0.43
N LYS A 54 -14.36 -11.85 -0.31
CA LYS A 54 -14.94 -12.71 -1.35
C LYS A 54 -13.91 -13.76 -1.78
N GLU A 55 -13.54 -13.76 -3.06
CA GLU A 55 -12.58 -14.68 -3.69
C GLU A 55 -11.13 -14.19 -3.67
N ILE A 56 -10.83 -13.04 -3.04
CA ILE A 56 -9.49 -12.45 -3.05
C ILE A 56 -8.91 -12.27 -1.64
N GLN A 57 -7.58 -12.25 -1.56
CA GLN A 57 -6.80 -11.67 -0.47
C GLN A 57 -6.18 -10.38 -1.00
N TRP A 58 -6.67 -9.22 -0.55
CA TRP A 58 -6.15 -7.91 -0.89
C TRP A 58 -5.03 -7.51 0.08
N PHE A 59 -3.93 -6.94 -0.41
CA PHE A 59 -2.80 -6.54 0.43
C PHE A 59 -2.90 -5.04 0.70
N LYS A 60 -3.37 -4.68 1.89
CA LYS A 60 -3.50 -3.27 2.30
C LYS A 60 -2.13 -2.64 2.60
N SER A 61 -1.21 -3.45 3.09
CA SER A 61 0.21 -3.11 3.22
C SER A 61 1.06 -4.35 3.00
N LEU A 62 2.24 -4.15 2.42
CA LEU A 62 3.13 -5.21 1.96
C LEU A 62 4.59 -4.76 2.03
N GLN A 63 5.45 -5.61 2.56
CA GLN A 63 6.91 -5.59 2.36
C GLN A 63 7.34 -6.89 1.69
N GLY A 64 8.36 -6.85 0.83
CA GLY A 64 9.06 -8.06 0.36
C GLY A 64 8.38 -8.90 -0.75
N LEU A 65 7.22 -8.50 -1.30
CA LEU A 65 6.56 -9.20 -2.42
C LEU A 65 6.21 -8.29 -3.59
N ASN A 66 6.06 -8.92 -4.75
CA ASN A 66 5.65 -8.31 -6.01
C ASN A 66 4.22 -8.64 -6.45
N ALA A 67 3.24 -8.35 -5.58
CA ALA A 67 1.81 -8.47 -5.86
C ALA A 67 0.96 -7.50 -5.02
N CYS A 68 -0.28 -7.19 -5.42
CA CYS A 68 -1.25 -6.44 -4.60
C CYS A 68 -2.43 -7.31 -4.10
N SER A 69 -2.55 -8.52 -4.64
CA SER A 69 -3.55 -9.49 -4.22
C SER A 69 -3.17 -10.90 -4.63
N THR A 70 -3.84 -11.88 -4.02
CA THR A 70 -3.86 -13.28 -4.45
C THR A 70 -5.28 -13.82 -4.39
N ASP A 71 -5.55 -14.95 -5.02
CA ASP A 71 -6.82 -15.66 -4.82
C ASP A 71 -6.94 -16.15 -3.37
N ARG A 72 -8.15 -16.08 -2.81
CA ARG A 72 -8.43 -16.58 -1.47
C ARG A 72 -8.18 -18.08 -1.38
N GLU A 73 -8.49 -18.83 -2.43
CA GLU A 73 -8.34 -20.29 -2.45
C GLU A 73 -6.90 -20.73 -2.18
N VAL A 74 -5.91 -19.91 -2.59
CA VAL A 74 -4.49 -20.19 -2.37
C VAL A 74 -3.90 -19.53 -1.14
N SER A 75 -4.72 -18.80 -0.38
CA SER A 75 -4.24 -18.00 0.75
C SER A 75 -4.05 -18.79 2.04
N PHE A 76 -2.93 -18.51 2.71
CA PHE A 76 -2.73 -18.88 4.12
C PHE A 76 -3.66 -18.05 5.01
N CYS A 77 -3.87 -16.76 4.70
CA CYS A 77 -4.70 -15.87 5.51
C CYS A 77 -6.17 -16.30 5.49
N GLY A 78 -6.68 -16.89 4.40
CA GLY A 78 -8.02 -17.46 4.34
C GLY A 78 -8.25 -18.58 5.37
N HIS A 79 -7.19 -19.33 5.72
CA HIS A 79 -7.25 -20.32 6.80
C HIS A 79 -7.13 -19.66 8.18
N ALA A 80 -6.29 -18.63 8.29
CA ALA A 80 -6.03 -17.93 9.55
C ALA A 80 -7.28 -17.22 10.09
N ILE A 81 -8.11 -16.61 9.23
CA ILE A 81 -9.31 -15.88 9.66
C ILE A 81 -10.41 -16.77 10.27
N LEU A 82 -10.27 -18.09 10.21
CA LEU A 82 -11.22 -19.07 10.77
C LEU A 82 -11.02 -19.33 12.26
N SER A 83 -9.98 -18.75 12.87
CA SER A 83 -9.67 -18.88 14.30
C SER A 83 -9.41 -17.50 14.92
N ASP A 84 -9.43 -17.45 16.25
CA ASP A 84 -8.99 -16.29 17.02
C ASP A 84 -7.49 -16.35 17.34
N GLU A 85 -6.91 -17.56 17.29
CA GLU A 85 -5.49 -17.81 17.55
C GLU A 85 -4.65 -17.62 16.28
N PRO A 86 -3.37 -17.25 16.42
CA PRO A 86 -2.48 -17.12 15.28
C PRO A 86 -2.27 -18.48 14.59
N LEU A 87 -2.38 -18.48 13.26
CA LEU A 87 -2.00 -19.61 12.44
C LEU A 87 -0.49 -19.60 12.23
N ILE A 88 0.19 -20.61 12.79
CA ILE A 88 1.64 -20.81 12.63
C ILE A 88 1.90 -22.04 11.78
N VAL A 89 2.68 -21.87 10.73
CA VAL A 89 3.16 -22.93 9.83
C VAL A 89 4.67 -22.81 9.76
N GLU A 90 5.36 -23.63 10.54
CA GLU A 90 6.84 -23.58 10.64
C GLU A 90 7.52 -24.05 9.35
N ASN A 91 6.91 -25.02 8.66
CA ASN A 91 7.34 -25.48 7.34
C ASN A 91 6.14 -25.92 6.49
N ALA A 92 5.77 -25.11 5.50
CA ALA A 92 4.64 -25.33 4.61
C ALA A 92 4.79 -26.59 3.73
N LEU A 93 6.01 -27.08 3.50
CA LEU A 93 6.23 -28.35 2.79
C LEU A 93 5.77 -29.57 3.60
N LEU A 94 5.63 -29.43 4.92
CA LEU A 94 5.22 -30.49 5.83
C LEU A 94 3.77 -30.35 6.29
N ASP A 95 3.12 -29.22 5.98
CA ASP A 95 1.74 -28.96 6.36
C ASP A 95 0.78 -29.49 5.29
N PRO A 96 -0.10 -30.46 5.61
CA PRO A 96 -1.02 -31.04 4.63
C PRO A 96 -1.94 -30.03 3.94
N ARG A 97 -2.19 -28.87 4.57
CA ARG A 97 -3.02 -27.81 3.98
C ARG A 97 -2.32 -27.11 2.83
N PHE A 98 -0.99 -26.99 2.90
CA PHE A 98 -0.18 -26.09 2.07
C PHE A 98 0.90 -26.76 1.23
N MET A 99 1.23 -28.03 1.48
CA MET A 99 2.39 -28.70 0.86
C MET A 99 2.41 -28.71 -0.68
N ASP A 100 1.24 -28.68 -1.31
CA ASP A 100 1.05 -28.61 -2.77
C ASP A 100 0.37 -27.30 -3.22
N ASN A 101 0.41 -26.26 -2.39
CA ASN A 101 -0.08 -24.92 -2.72
C ASN A 101 0.89 -24.24 -3.72
N PRO A 102 0.42 -23.60 -4.80
CA PRO A 102 1.26 -22.87 -5.77
C PRO A 102 2.26 -21.88 -5.14
N LEU A 103 1.87 -21.21 -4.05
CA LEU A 103 2.73 -20.27 -3.32
C LEU A 103 3.91 -20.97 -2.62
N VAL A 104 3.80 -22.27 -2.38
CA VAL A 104 4.82 -23.13 -1.75
C VAL A 104 5.67 -23.86 -2.80
N VAL A 105 5.03 -24.41 -3.84
CA VAL A 105 5.71 -25.26 -4.85
C VAL A 105 6.36 -24.46 -5.98
N ASP A 106 5.69 -23.43 -6.50
CA ASP A 106 6.16 -22.68 -7.66
C ASP A 106 6.92 -21.42 -7.21
N GLY A 107 6.17 -20.45 -6.69
CA GLY A 107 6.66 -19.14 -6.27
C GLY A 107 5.60 -18.43 -5.43
N PRO A 108 5.96 -17.74 -4.33
CA PRO A 108 7.32 -17.33 -3.94
C PRO A 108 8.11 -18.38 -3.13
N ARG A 109 7.68 -19.64 -3.11
CA ARG A 109 8.31 -20.74 -2.35
C ARG A 109 8.27 -20.50 -0.85
N ILE A 110 7.09 -20.16 -0.35
CA ILE A 110 6.81 -20.00 1.08
C ILE A 110 7.19 -21.29 1.83
N ARG A 111 7.93 -21.14 2.93
CA ARG A 111 8.22 -22.21 3.88
C ARG A 111 7.67 -21.88 5.24
N PHE A 112 7.84 -20.65 5.70
CA PHE A 112 7.32 -20.20 6.98
C PHE A 112 6.15 -19.25 6.78
N TYR A 113 5.11 -19.40 7.60
CA TYR A 113 4.01 -18.46 7.72
C TYR A 113 3.60 -18.32 9.19
N ALA A 114 3.42 -17.09 9.65
CA ALA A 114 2.74 -16.79 10.90
C ALA A 114 1.74 -15.66 10.66
N GLY A 115 0.46 -15.90 10.91
CA GLY A 115 -0.60 -14.93 10.68
C GLY A 115 -1.51 -14.78 11.88
N GLN A 116 -1.62 -13.55 12.38
CA GLN A 116 -2.57 -13.18 13.41
C GLN A 116 -3.82 -12.56 12.76
N PRO A 117 -5.02 -13.10 13.04
CA PRO A 117 -6.28 -12.47 12.68
C PRO A 117 -6.39 -11.03 13.17
N VAL A 118 -6.86 -10.14 12.29
CA VAL A 118 -7.09 -8.71 12.54
C VAL A 118 -8.57 -8.41 12.45
N ARG A 119 -9.09 -7.65 13.42
CA ARG A 119 -10.51 -7.31 13.55
C ARG A 119 -10.80 -5.84 13.30
N ASP A 120 -12.03 -5.56 12.90
CA ASP A 120 -12.56 -4.20 12.94
C ASP A 120 -12.96 -3.78 14.37
N ALA A 121 -13.46 -2.55 14.51
CA ALA A 121 -13.90 -2.00 15.80
C ALA A 121 -15.09 -2.75 16.43
N PHE A 122 -15.78 -3.61 15.68
CA PHE A 122 -16.90 -4.43 16.15
C PHE A 122 -16.50 -5.88 16.46
N GLY A 123 -15.21 -6.21 16.34
CA GLY A 123 -14.67 -7.55 16.61
C GLY A 123 -14.78 -8.51 15.42
N ILE A 124 -15.23 -8.03 14.26
CA ILE A 124 -15.35 -8.85 13.05
C ILE A 124 -13.97 -9.04 12.42
N THR A 125 -13.53 -10.28 12.27
CA THR A 125 -12.24 -10.60 11.63
C THR A 125 -12.26 -10.24 10.15
N ILE A 126 -11.44 -9.28 9.73
CA ILE A 126 -11.42 -8.82 8.32
C ILE A 126 -10.29 -9.44 7.50
N GLY A 127 -9.21 -9.87 8.15
CA GLY A 127 -8.01 -10.38 7.50
C GLY A 127 -6.92 -10.68 8.51
N THR A 128 -5.66 -10.46 8.15
CA THR A 128 -4.52 -10.79 9.04
C THR A 128 -3.40 -9.76 8.96
N LEU A 129 -2.65 -9.63 10.06
CA LEU A 129 -1.24 -9.27 10.00
C LEU A 129 -0.44 -10.57 9.92
N CYS A 130 0.41 -10.74 8.91
CA CYS A 130 1.21 -11.95 8.78
C CYS A 130 2.64 -11.69 8.33
N VAL A 131 3.53 -12.60 8.69
CA VAL A 131 4.92 -12.69 8.23
C VAL A 131 5.13 -13.99 7.46
N ILE A 132 5.96 -13.93 6.44
CA ILE A 132 6.21 -15.04 5.52
C ILE A 132 7.71 -15.14 5.24
N ASP A 133 8.25 -16.34 5.19
CA ASP A 133 9.64 -16.55 4.76
C ASP A 133 9.79 -17.77 3.85
N SER A 134 10.81 -17.72 3.00
CA SER A 134 11.28 -18.78 2.10
C SER A 134 12.11 -19.86 2.81
N VAL A 135 12.40 -19.67 4.10
CA VAL A 135 13.11 -20.63 4.97
C VAL A 135 12.19 -21.05 6.12
N PRO A 136 12.16 -22.35 6.51
CA PRO A 136 11.43 -22.78 7.70
C PRO A 136 11.89 -22.05 8.95
N ARG A 137 10.96 -21.72 9.85
CA ARG A 137 11.29 -21.05 11.12
C ARG A 137 10.46 -21.63 12.26
N ALA A 138 11.13 -21.82 13.40
CA ALA A 138 10.43 -22.00 14.66
C ALA A 138 9.81 -20.67 15.10
N PHE A 139 8.66 -20.71 15.78
CA PHE A 139 8.00 -19.49 16.24
C PHE A 139 7.54 -19.66 17.70
N SER A 140 8.28 -19.02 18.59
CA SER A 140 8.14 -19.19 20.04
C SER A 140 6.83 -18.60 20.57
N GLN A 141 6.53 -18.85 21.84
CA GLN A 141 5.37 -18.25 22.48
C GLN A 141 5.50 -16.72 22.62
N GLU A 142 6.72 -16.22 22.79
CA GLU A 142 7.03 -14.78 22.81
C GLU A 142 6.79 -14.16 21.44
N ASP A 143 7.30 -14.78 20.36
CA ASP A 143 7.05 -14.31 18.99
C ASP A 143 5.56 -14.25 18.64
N ARG A 144 4.78 -15.24 19.10
CA ARG A 144 3.31 -15.25 18.95
C ARG A 144 2.67 -14.08 19.70
N GLN A 145 3.19 -13.73 20.88
CA GLN A 145 2.68 -12.61 21.64
C GLN A 145 3.02 -11.28 20.96
N ASP A 146 4.24 -11.13 20.48
CA ASP A 146 4.66 -9.94 19.73
C ASP A 146 3.83 -9.76 18.46
N LEU A 147 3.58 -10.84 17.70
CA LEU A 147 2.73 -10.79 16.51
C LEU A 147 1.30 -10.36 16.85
N ARG A 148 0.76 -10.83 17.99
CA ARG A 148 -0.53 -10.37 18.51
C ARG A 148 -0.53 -8.88 18.82
N ASP A 149 0.52 -8.38 19.45
CA ASP A 149 0.61 -6.97 19.82
C ASP A 149 0.80 -6.07 18.58
N PHE A 150 1.55 -6.50 17.56
CA PHE A 150 1.57 -5.80 16.28
C PHE A 150 0.23 -5.83 15.56
N ALA A 151 -0.50 -6.95 15.59
CA ALA A 151 -1.83 -7.03 14.99
C ALA A 151 -2.81 -6.05 15.66
N ARG A 152 -2.72 -5.89 16.98
CA ARG A 152 -3.49 -4.87 17.72
C ARG A 152 -3.17 -3.45 17.27
N LEU A 153 -1.92 -3.14 16.88
CA LEU A 153 -1.61 -1.85 16.29
C LEU A 153 -2.35 -1.63 14.96
N VAL A 154 -2.48 -2.69 14.14
CA VAL A 154 -3.29 -2.63 12.91
C VAL A 154 -4.76 -2.38 13.25
N GLU A 155 -5.32 -3.08 14.23
CA GLU A 155 -6.70 -2.88 14.70
C GLU A 155 -6.95 -1.45 15.22
N VAL A 156 -6.00 -0.88 15.95
CA VAL A 156 -6.04 0.52 16.40
C VAL A 156 -6.07 1.48 15.20
N GLU A 157 -5.24 1.25 14.18
CA GLU A 157 -5.27 2.07 12.95
C GLU A 157 -6.59 1.92 12.19
N LEU A 158 -7.16 0.70 12.13
CA LEU A 158 -8.46 0.44 11.51
C LEU A 158 -9.61 1.15 12.23
N ALA A 159 -9.56 1.24 13.55
CA ALA A 159 -10.57 1.89 14.37
C ALA A 159 -10.54 3.42 14.30
N LYS A 160 -9.47 4.02 13.75
CA LYS A 160 -9.40 5.48 13.59
C LYS A 160 -10.49 5.96 12.64
N PRO A 161 -11.22 7.04 12.99
CA PRO A 161 -12.17 7.64 12.07
C PRO A 161 -11.49 7.99 10.75
N ILE A 162 -12.11 7.60 9.64
CA ILE A 162 -11.67 8.04 8.32
C ILE A 162 -11.91 9.55 8.27
N GLU A 163 -10.84 10.32 8.14
CA GLU A 163 -10.91 11.78 7.95
C GLU A 163 -11.86 12.11 6.79
N ASP A 164 -12.75 13.08 7.01
CA ASP A 164 -13.67 13.54 5.96
C ASP A 164 -12.97 14.55 5.05
N ASN A 165 -12.18 14.02 4.11
CA ASN A 165 -11.44 14.78 3.11
C ASN A 165 -11.92 14.40 1.70
N VAL A 166 -11.36 15.07 0.68
CA VAL A 166 -11.76 14.82 -0.72
C VAL A 166 -11.43 13.37 -1.12
N VAL A 167 -10.28 12.84 -0.72
CA VAL A 167 -9.86 11.46 -1.00
C VAL A 167 -10.86 10.44 -0.46
N SER A 168 -11.27 10.55 0.81
CA SER A 168 -12.19 9.59 1.43
C SER A 168 -13.61 9.70 0.85
N ARG A 169 -14.07 10.92 0.54
CA ARG A 169 -15.35 11.15 -0.18
C ARG A 169 -15.31 10.56 -1.58
N PHE A 170 -14.21 10.75 -2.31
CA PHE A 170 -14.01 10.18 -3.64
C PHE A 170 -14.06 8.66 -3.59
N VAL A 171 -13.29 8.02 -2.71
CA VAL A 171 -13.31 6.56 -2.51
C VAL A 171 -14.75 6.08 -2.23
N ARG A 172 -15.46 6.72 -1.29
CA ARG A 172 -16.85 6.36 -0.93
C ARG A 172 -17.85 6.54 -2.08
N SER A 173 -17.60 7.47 -3.01
CA SER A 173 -18.46 7.68 -4.19
C SER A 173 -18.33 6.57 -5.24
N LEU A 174 -17.26 5.78 -5.17
CA LEU A 174 -16.96 4.71 -6.11
C LEU A 174 -17.42 3.35 -5.56
N ASN A 175 -17.99 2.52 -6.44
CA ASN A 175 -18.19 1.11 -6.15
C ASN A 175 -16.90 0.29 -6.35
N GLU A 176 -16.91 -0.97 -5.92
CA GLU A 176 -15.75 -1.87 -5.96
C GLU A 176 -15.14 -2.02 -7.36
N ASN A 177 -15.98 -2.22 -8.38
CA ASN A 177 -15.54 -2.40 -9.77
C ASN A 177 -14.89 -1.14 -10.33
N GLN A 178 -15.38 0.04 -9.93
CA GLN A 178 -14.76 1.30 -10.31
C GLN A 178 -13.40 1.42 -9.62
N ARG A 179 -13.34 1.20 -8.31
CA ARG A 179 -12.09 1.30 -7.53
C ARG A 179 -10.99 0.37 -8.07
N SER A 180 -11.32 -0.88 -8.40
CA SER A 180 -10.36 -1.85 -8.91
C SER A 180 -9.67 -1.41 -10.22
N LEU A 181 -10.31 -0.53 -10.99
CA LEU A 181 -9.77 0.01 -12.25
C LEU A 181 -8.95 1.29 -12.07
N LEU A 182 -8.91 1.85 -10.87
CA LEU A 182 -8.24 3.14 -10.58
C LEU A 182 -6.96 2.99 -9.77
N ILE A 183 -6.61 1.78 -9.34
CA ILE A 183 -5.39 1.49 -8.58
C ILE A 183 -4.31 0.93 -9.52
N ASP A 184 -3.07 1.37 -9.31
CA ASP A 184 -1.89 0.76 -9.90
C ASP A 184 -1.56 -0.54 -9.12
N PRO A 185 -1.66 -1.72 -9.76
CA PRO A 185 -1.47 -3.01 -9.08
C PRO A 185 0.00 -3.34 -8.78
N ILE A 186 0.95 -2.53 -9.27
CA ILE A 186 2.35 -2.66 -8.93
C ILE A 186 2.61 -1.83 -7.67
N VAL A 187 2.21 -0.56 -7.67
CA VAL A 187 2.67 0.40 -6.65
C VAL A 187 1.67 0.61 -5.51
N GLY A 188 0.42 0.19 -5.69
CA GLY A 188 -0.66 0.42 -4.72
C GLY A 188 -0.98 1.92 -4.56
N SER A 189 -0.70 2.75 -5.55
CA SER A 189 -1.17 4.14 -5.63
C SER A 189 -2.38 4.23 -6.55
N TRP A 190 -2.97 5.41 -6.72
CA TRP A 190 -3.84 5.61 -7.88
C TRP A 190 -3.03 5.36 -9.17
N ASN A 191 -3.66 4.80 -10.20
CA ASN A 191 -3.13 4.91 -11.55
C ASN A 191 -3.46 6.29 -12.11
N ARG A 192 -2.93 6.64 -13.29
CA ARG A 192 -3.13 7.95 -13.92
C ARG A 192 -4.61 8.36 -13.97
N ARG A 193 -5.51 7.45 -14.40
CA ARG A 193 -6.95 7.74 -14.49
C ARG A 193 -7.57 7.99 -13.12
N GLY A 194 -7.18 7.20 -12.11
CA GLY A 194 -7.63 7.36 -10.74
C GLY A 194 -7.18 8.70 -10.14
N PHE A 195 -5.94 9.07 -10.39
CA PHE A 195 -5.39 10.33 -9.91
C PHE A 195 -6.04 11.54 -10.57
N GLU A 196 -6.21 11.53 -11.90
CA GLU A 196 -6.87 12.61 -12.62
C GLU A 196 -8.33 12.79 -12.14
N ALA A 197 -9.07 11.69 -11.96
CA ALA A 197 -10.45 11.75 -11.45
C ALA A 197 -10.53 12.28 -10.00
N LEU A 198 -9.56 11.93 -9.15
CA LEU A 198 -9.44 12.51 -7.80
C LEU A 198 -9.08 13.99 -7.86
N LEU A 199 -8.13 14.37 -8.73
CA LEU A 199 -7.64 15.73 -8.86
C LEU A 199 -8.74 16.68 -9.34
N ASP A 200 -9.64 16.25 -10.22
CA ASP A 200 -10.82 17.05 -10.59
C ASP A 200 -11.65 17.40 -9.33
N LYS A 201 -11.75 16.48 -8.36
CA LYS A 201 -12.47 16.72 -7.09
C LYS A 201 -11.70 17.63 -6.14
N GLU A 202 -10.38 17.54 -6.12
CA GLU A 202 -9.53 18.45 -5.33
C GLU A 202 -9.58 19.88 -5.90
N LEU A 203 -9.55 20.05 -7.22
CA LEU A 203 -9.67 21.34 -7.89
C LEU A 203 -11.04 22.00 -7.61
N GLU A 204 -12.13 21.25 -7.77
CA GLU A 204 -13.48 21.70 -7.43
C GLU A 204 -13.57 22.15 -5.96
N TYR A 205 -12.98 21.36 -5.05
CA TYR A 205 -13.01 21.63 -3.61
C TYR A 205 -12.18 22.86 -3.23
N ALA A 206 -10.94 22.95 -3.71
CA ALA A 206 -10.03 24.06 -3.47
C ALA A 206 -10.62 25.39 -3.97
N LEU A 207 -11.21 25.39 -5.19
CA LEU A 207 -11.88 26.55 -5.75
C LEU A 207 -13.06 27.00 -4.88
N HIS A 208 -13.87 26.06 -4.38
CA HIS A 208 -15.00 26.38 -3.51
C HIS A 208 -14.59 26.91 -2.14
N LYS A 209 -13.47 26.42 -1.60
CA LYS A 209 -12.92 26.86 -0.30
C LYS A 209 -12.08 28.13 -0.40
N GLY A 210 -11.64 28.50 -1.59
CA GLY A 210 -10.65 29.58 -1.78
C GLY A 210 -9.29 29.19 -1.23
N GLU A 211 -8.94 27.91 -1.29
CA GLU A 211 -7.65 27.37 -0.85
C GLU A 211 -6.75 27.09 -2.06
N ASP A 212 -5.44 27.18 -1.84
CA ASP A 212 -4.45 26.81 -2.85
C ASP A 212 -4.33 25.28 -2.96
N LEU A 213 -4.02 24.82 -4.17
CA LEU A 213 -3.75 23.41 -4.46
C LEU A 213 -2.36 23.25 -5.05
N SER A 214 -1.54 22.40 -4.44
CA SER A 214 -0.20 22.13 -4.95
C SER A 214 -0.08 20.71 -5.48
N LEU A 215 0.57 20.59 -6.63
CA LEU A 215 0.89 19.33 -7.28
C LEU A 215 2.41 19.14 -7.27
N LEU A 216 2.85 17.90 -7.02
CA LEU A 216 4.24 17.50 -7.14
C LEU A 216 4.35 16.45 -8.25
N HIS A 217 5.42 16.53 -9.03
CA HIS A 217 5.86 15.49 -9.95
C HIS A 217 7.20 14.97 -9.45
N VAL A 218 7.29 13.67 -9.20
CA VAL A 218 8.49 13.00 -8.72
C VAL A 218 8.88 11.91 -9.71
N LYS A 219 10.05 12.05 -10.34
CA LYS A 219 10.55 11.10 -11.35
C LYS A 219 11.80 10.41 -10.83
N LEU A 220 11.86 9.08 -10.94
CA LEU A 220 13.03 8.26 -10.59
C LEU A 220 14.13 8.44 -11.64
N SER A 221 15.07 9.35 -11.39
CA SER A 221 16.16 9.70 -12.30
C SER A 221 17.11 8.52 -12.56
N SER A 222 17.22 7.61 -11.58
CA SER A 222 18.03 6.39 -11.70
C SER A 222 17.32 5.23 -12.43
N PHE A 223 16.12 5.42 -12.99
CA PHE A 223 15.29 4.36 -13.56
C PHE A 223 16.01 3.54 -14.64
N ASP A 224 16.48 4.18 -15.72
CA ASP A 224 17.14 3.48 -16.83
C ASP A 224 18.42 2.77 -16.38
N LEU A 225 19.17 3.38 -15.46
CA LEU A 225 20.39 2.78 -14.92
C LEU A 225 20.08 1.51 -14.13
N ILE A 226 19.06 1.54 -13.27
CA ILE A 226 18.64 0.38 -12.48
C ILE A 226 18.07 -0.70 -13.40
N LEU A 227 17.19 -0.35 -14.34
CA LEU A 227 16.59 -1.28 -15.28
C LEU A 227 17.64 -1.99 -16.13
N ASN A 228 18.58 -1.25 -16.72
CA ASN A 228 19.63 -1.81 -17.57
C ASN A 228 20.62 -2.68 -16.78
N ARG A 229 20.87 -2.36 -15.51
CA ARG A 229 21.86 -3.08 -14.69
C ARG A 229 21.27 -4.29 -13.97
N PHE A 230 20.02 -4.21 -13.54
CA PHE A 230 19.42 -5.17 -12.61
C PHE A 230 18.13 -5.82 -13.14
N GLY A 231 17.56 -5.32 -14.24
CA GLY A 231 16.41 -5.92 -14.91
C GLY A 231 15.05 -5.50 -14.36
N HIS A 232 13.99 -5.99 -15.01
CA HIS A 232 12.60 -5.60 -14.77
C HIS A 232 12.11 -5.92 -13.35
N ASP A 233 12.46 -7.09 -12.80
CA ASP A 233 12.00 -7.46 -11.46
C ASP A 233 12.57 -6.54 -10.38
N ARG A 234 13.79 -6.04 -10.59
CA ARG A 234 14.49 -5.19 -9.62
C ARG A 234 13.96 -3.76 -9.69
N ILE A 235 13.70 -3.21 -10.88
CA ILE A 235 13.18 -1.84 -10.98
C ILE A 235 11.81 -1.70 -10.30
N VAL A 236 10.98 -2.75 -10.29
CA VAL A 236 9.70 -2.76 -9.58
C VAL A 236 9.88 -2.47 -8.09
N ASP A 237 10.89 -3.05 -7.46
CA ASP A 237 11.17 -2.81 -6.03
C ASP A 237 11.55 -1.35 -5.77
N PHE A 238 12.34 -0.74 -6.66
CA PHE A 238 12.73 0.67 -6.57
C PHE A 238 11.54 1.60 -6.80
N THR A 239 10.69 1.32 -7.79
CA THR A 239 9.46 2.07 -8.07
C THR A 239 8.52 2.05 -6.86
N LYS A 240 8.30 0.86 -6.26
CA LYS A 240 7.49 0.70 -5.04
C LYS A 240 8.06 1.46 -3.85
N PHE A 241 9.36 1.31 -3.64
CA PHE A 241 10.03 1.96 -2.52
C PHE A 241 9.96 3.49 -2.66
N THR A 242 10.14 4.02 -3.87
CA THR A 242 9.99 5.45 -4.18
C THR A 242 8.60 5.94 -3.80
N ALA A 243 7.54 5.26 -4.24
CA ALA A 243 6.17 5.64 -3.87
C ALA A 243 5.90 5.52 -2.36
N SER A 244 6.52 4.55 -1.69
CA SER A 244 6.39 4.41 -0.23
C SER A 244 7.01 5.61 0.51
N ILE A 245 8.15 6.13 0.04
CA ILE A 245 8.80 7.31 0.62
C ILE A 245 7.93 8.54 0.40
N ILE A 246 7.45 8.76 -0.84
CA ILE A 246 6.57 9.90 -1.14
C ILE A 246 5.37 9.86 -0.18
N ARG A 247 4.67 8.73 -0.11
CA ARG A 247 3.47 8.57 0.72
C ARG A 247 3.71 8.74 2.22
N ASP A 248 4.87 8.33 2.74
CA ASP A 248 5.21 8.49 4.17
C ASP A 248 5.54 9.94 4.53
N MET A 249 5.94 10.76 3.55
CA MET A 249 6.32 12.16 3.75
C MET A 249 5.19 13.15 3.43
N LEU A 250 4.21 12.75 2.62
CA LEU A 250 3.07 13.60 2.32
C LEU A 250 2.19 13.82 3.57
N PRO A 251 1.59 15.01 3.71
CA PRO A 251 0.69 15.30 4.81
C PRO A 251 -0.63 14.52 4.70
N ASN A 252 -1.38 14.49 5.80
CA ASN A 252 -2.71 13.89 5.83
C ASN A 252 -3.63 14.57 4.80
N GLY A 253 -4.49 13.78 4.16
CA GLY A 253 -5.39 14.25 3.11
C GLY A 253 -4.75 14.34 1.73
N SER A 254 -3.42 14.29 1.60
CA SER A 254 -2.74 14.18 0.32
C SER A 254 -2.89 12.79 -0.31
N SER A 255 -2.63 12.72 -1.61
CA SER A 255 -2.76 11.47 -2.37
C SER A 255 -1.72 11.37 -3.48
N VAL A 256 -1.34 10.13 -3.83
CA VAL A 256 -0.31 9.81 -4.84
C VAL A 256 -0.93 9.05 -6.00
N GLY A 257 -0.56 9.44 -7.22
CA GLY A 257 -0.82 8.75 -8.47
C GLY A 257 0.47 8.29 -9.15
N SER A 258 0.39 7.16 -9.84
CA SER A 258 1.43 6.64 -10.74
C SER A 258 1.14 7.11 -12.17
N LEU A 259 2.14 7.72 -12.82
CA LEU A 259 2.08 8.12 -14.23
C LEU A 259 2.73 7.10 -15.18
N GLY A 260 3.29 6.02 -14.64
CA GLY A 260 4.07 5.05 -15.39
C GLY A 260 5.01 4.28 -14.48
N ALA A 261 6.08 3.72 -15.05
CA ALA A 261 7.02 2.90 -14.29
C ALA A 261 8.01 3.72 -13.46
N ASP A 262 8.27 4.97 -13.85
CA ASP A 262 9.35 5.81 -13.33
C ASP A 262 8.87 7.14 -12.70
N ALA A 263 7.58 7.46 -12.78
CA ALA A 263 7.08 8.79 -12.41
C ALA A 263 5.80 8.74 -11.58
N PHE A 264 5.72 9.66 -10.61
CA PHE A 264 4.62 9.83 -9.68
C PHE A 264 4.14 11.27 -9.67
N VAL A 265 2.86 11.43 -9.39
CA VAL A 265 2.24 12.72 -9.08
C VAL A 265 1.63 12.68 -7.69
N ALA A 266 1.68 13.80 -6.98
CA ALA A 266 1.02 13.95 -5.71
C ALA A 266 0.20 15.24 -5.69
N VAL A 267 -0.95 15.18 -5.03
CA VAL A 267 -1.78 16.35 -4.73
C VAL A 267 -1.71 16.66 -3.25
N CYS A 268 -1.46 17.94 -2.92
CA CYS A 268 -1.40 18.47 -1.57
C CYS A 268 -2.34 19.67 -1.46
N SER A 269 -3.40 19.50 -0.68
CA SER A 269 -4.46 20.49 -0.52
C SER A 269 -4.22 21.34 0.73
N GLY A 270 -4.51 22.64 0.65
CA GLY A 270 -4.49 23.55 1.81
C GLY A 270 -3.09 23.85 2.37
N MET A 271 -2.04 23.62 1.59
CA MET A 271 -0.67 23.98 1.97
C MET A 271 -0.31 25.35 1.42
N THR A 272 0.38 26.15 2.23
CA THR A 272 1.01 27.39 1.76
C THR A 272 2.23 27.08 0.89
N ASN A 273 2.59 27.99 -0.02
CA ASN A 273 3.83 27.87 -0.81
C ASN A 273 5.09 27.64 0.05
N SER A 274 5.13 28.22 1.26
CA SER A 274 6.25 28.00 2.19
C SER A 274 6.31 26.59 2.78
N GLU A 275 5.15 25.96 3.01
CA GLU A 275 5.07 24.60 3.51
C GLU A 275 5.40 23.60 2.41
N VAL A 276 4.96 23.87 1.18
CA VAL A 276 5.31 23.07 -0.01
C VAL A 276 6.81 23.14 -0.27
N ALA A 277 7.41 24.34 -0.20
CA ALA A 277 8.86 24.50 -0.33
C ALA A 277 9.62 23.68 0.74
N ARG A 278 9.15 23.68 2.00
CA ARG A 278 9.75 22.88 3.07
C ARG A 278 9.60 21.37 2.79
N LEU A 279 8.44 20.92 2.33
CA LEU A 279 8.20 19.53 1.97
C LEU A 279 9.14 19.08 0.82
N LEU A 280 9.34 19.93 -0.19
CA LEU A 280 10.25 19.68 -1.30
C LEU A 280 11.69 19.50 -0.82
N GLU A 281 12.18 20.39 0.04
CA GLU A 281 13.53 20.28 0.62
C GLU A 281 13.68 19.00 1.46
N GLN A 282 12.65 18.65 2.23
CA GLN A 282 12.65 17.41 3.00
C GLN A 282 12.67 16.16 2.10
N LEU A 283 11.85 16.14 1.04
CA LEU A 283 11.84 15.04 0.07
C LEU A 283 13.20 14.89 -0.61
N LYS A 284 13.78 16.00 -1.12
CA LYS A 284 15.10 15.99 -1.74
C LYS A 284 16.18 15.49 -0.79
N ALA A 285 16.22 15.99 0.44
CA ALA A 285 17.16 15.52 1.45
C ALA A 285 16.96 14.03 1.76
N ARG A 286 15.71 13.58 1.89
CA ARG A 286 15.39 12.18 2.14
C ARG A 286 15.90 11.29 1.01
N PHE A 287 15.59 11.60 -0.24
CA PHE A 287 16.03 10.79 -1.38
C PHE A 287 17.55 10.85 -1.60
N GLY A 288 18.19 12.00 -1.40
CA GLY A 288 19.65 12.16 -1.53
C GLY A 288 20.49 11.26 -0.63
N GLU A 289 19.92 10.78 0.49
CA GLU A 289 20.57 9.84 1.41
C GLU A 289 20.02 8.41 1.31
N THR A 290 19.00 8.18 0.48
CA THR A 290 18.27 6.91 0.45
C THR A 290 18.91 5.93 -0.53
N THR A 291 19.38 4.82 0.02
CA THR A 291 19.76 3.63 -0.73
C THR A 291 18.75 2.52 -0.48
N LEU A 292 18.30 1.84 -1.54
CA LEU A 292 17.53 0.61 -1.42
C LEU A 292 18.46 -0.59 -1.54
N GLU A 293 18.35 -1.50 -0.57
CA GLU A 293 18.97 -2.82 -0.61
C GLU A 293 17.87 -3.88 -0.74
N THR A 294 17.86 -4.61 -1.85
CA THR A 294 16.84 -5.61 -2.16
C THR A 294 17.43 -6.75 -2.97
N HIS A 295 17.23 -8.00 -2.54
CA HIS A 295 17.65 -9.21 -3.24
C HIS A 295 19.12 -9.17 -3.72
N GLY A 296 20.03 -8.72 -2.85
CA GLY A 296 21.47 -8.62 -3.14
C GLY A 296 21.87 -7.44 -4.04
N VAL A 297 20.93 -6.58 -4.42
CA VAL A 297 21.17 -5.32 -5.12
C VAL A 297 21.16 -4.17 -4.12
N LYS A 298 22.11 -3.25 -4.25
CA LYS A 298 22.17 -2.01 -3.49
C LYS A 298 22.40 -0.84 -4.42
N ALA A 299 21.46 0.10 -4.50
CA ALA A 299 21.61 1.30 -5.32
C ALA A 299 20.89 2.51 -4.72
N LEU A 300 21.38 3.71 -5.07
CA LEU A 300 20.75 4.98 -4.71
C LEU A 300 19.37 5.09 -5.38
N VAL A 301 18.42 5.68 -4.67
CA VAL A 301 17.09 6.01 -5.19
C VAL A 301 17.07 7.52 -5.42
N ASP A 302 17.47 7.93 -6.61
CA ASP A 302 17.58 9.35 -6.95
C ASP A 302 16.36 9.83 -7.73
N VAL A 303 15.88 11.04 -7.41
CA VAL A 303 14.64 11.56 -7.99
C VAL A 303 14.75 13.04 -8.37
N ASP A 304 14.12 13.38 -9.50
CA ASP A 304 13.83 14.74 -9.89
C ASP A 304 12.45 15.13 -9.38
N ILE A 305 12.34 16.29 -8.73
CA ILE A 305 11.09 16.77 -8.14
C ILE A 305 10.75 18.16 -8.66
N ASN A 306 9.59 18.26 -9.31
CA ASN A 306 8.99 19.52 -9.76
C ASN A 306 7.66 19.75 -9.05
N PHE A 307 7.20 20.99 -8.99
CA PHE A 307 5.91 21.31 -8.40
C PHE A 307 5.20 22.43 -9.15
N LEU A 308 3.88 22.46 -9.00
CA LEU A 308 2.98 23.48 -9.52
C LEU A 308 2.01 23.85 -8.39
N SER A 309 1.89 25.13 -8.06
CA SER A 309 0.84 25.62 -7.16
C SER A 309 -0.21 26.35 -7.97
N LEU A 310 -1.48 26.07 -7.71
CA LEU A 310 -2.64 26.64 -8.36
C LEU A 310 -3.44 27.44 -7.33
N SER A 311 -3.81 28.67 -7.68
CA SER A 311 -4.57 29.58 -6.82
C SER A 311 -5.62 30.34 -7.62
N GLY A 312 -6.72 30.75 -6.96
CA GLY A 312 -7.77 31.57 -7.56
C GLY A 312 -8.28 31.02 -8.91
N ASP A 313 -8.21 31.83 -9.96
CA ASP A 313 -8.69 31.45 -11.30
C ASP A 313 -7.88 30.32 -11.95
N GLU A 314 -6.65 30.04 -11.50
CA GLU A 314 -5.86 28.92 -12.02
C GLU A 314 -6.46 27.55 -11.67
N LEU A 315 -7.32 27.50 -10.64
CA LEU A 315 -8.05 26.29 -10.25
C LEU A 315 -9.19 25.97 -11.23
N GLN A 316 -9.57 26.89 -12.12
CA GLN A 316 -10.56 26.68 -13.18
C GLN A 316 -9.96 25.93 -14.39
N CYS A 317 -9.25 24.83 -14.13
CA CYS A 317 -8.72 23.94 -15.15
C CYS A 317 -9.16 22.50 -14.89
N THR A 318 -8.98 21.63 -15.88
CA THR A 318 -9.18 20.19 -15.68
C THR A 318 -7.94 19.55 -15.07
N ALA A 319 -8.10 18.38 -14.43
CA ALA A 319 -6.98 17.60 -13.92
C ALA A 319 -5.91 17.32 -15.01
N VAL A 320 -6.33 17.01 -16.23
CA VAL A 320 -5.42 16.78 -17.36
C VAL A 320 -4.59 18.04 -17.66
N GLN A 321 -5.23 19.21 -17.72
CA GLN A 321 -4.51 20.47 -17.94
C GLN A 321 -3.53 20.78 -16.81
N ALA A 322 -3.91 20.52 -15.56
CA ALA A 322 -3.06 20.74 -14.40
C ALA A 322 -1.84 19.80 -14.42
N VAL A 323 -2.04 18.51 -14.70
CA VAL A 323 -0.96 17.52 -14.84
C VAL A 323 -0.04 17.87 -16.01
N ASP A 324 -0.57 18.21 -17.17
CA ASP A 324 0.24 18.58 -18.34
C ASP A 324 1.06 19.86 -18.08
N ARG A 325 0.48 20.86 -17.40
CA ARG A 325 1.21 22.05 -16.94
C ARG A 325 2.37 21.66 -16.02
N LEU A 326 2.12 20.81 -15.03
CA LEU A 326 3.16 20.33 -14.10
C LEU A 326 4.29 19.59 -14.83
N LEU A 327 3.94 18.70 -15.77
CA LEU A 327 4.92 17.93 -16.53
C LEU A 327 5.76 18.81 -17.47
N SER A 328 5.19 19.92 -17.97
CA SER A 328 5.93 20.89 -18.80
C SER A 328 7.02 21.68 -18.05
N LEU A 329 7.02 21.62 -16.71
CA LEU A 329 8.06 22.21 -15.87
C LEU A 329 9.28 21.29 -15.68
N SER A 330 9.21 20.06 -16.19
CA SER A 330 10.22 19.01 -16.00
C SER A 330 11.25 18.94 -17.13
#